data_AF-A0AAW1LFV5-F1
#
_entry.id   AF-A0AAW1LFV5-F1
#
_cell.length_a   1.000
_cell.length_b   1.000
_cell.length_c   1.000
_cell.angle_alpha   90.00
_cell.angle_beta   90.00
_cell.angle_gamma   90.00
#
_symmetry.space_group_name_H-M   'P 1'
#
loop_
_entity.id
_entity.type
_entity.pdbx_description
1 polymer ?
#
loop_
_entity_poly.entity_id
_entity_poly.type
_entity_poly.pdbx_seq_one_letter_code
_entity_poly.pdbx_strand_id
1 'polypeptide(L)'
;MQTRKQFRDFDVDANEYVYDYQFYAIKFWFESEFNQENAQEALRLREIKKLLFKLFKISMDRVNYTALLLTFCKNSEGYLGLAKALALSLGKVVCWDIEIGKKFSTILRQRQLEQLQDKIRLELEEAAKVETVDEVIDDLIDVTVHQCDSVCLESYHSDKTHTAEEDIGNKEEVVDPELAYLENLMKEYENSYHLPCEEEPQFFLQEEFANVEIGYEPEFYPSKVYYLSLDVLLTVVMAAMPWEAVSKNNDEVSLRQLLEETYNKCKNEEFEGVVLMHEFLNNETVKEIFERI
;
A
#
# COMPACT_ATOMS: atom_id res chain seq x y z
N MET A 1 10.36 -0.10 14.89
CA MET A 1 10.72 0.78 13.75
C MET A 1 11.74 1.85 14.12
N GLN A 2 11.65 2.45 15.31
CA GLN A 2 12.53 3.55 15.71
C GLN A 2 14.04 3.22 15.71
N THR A 3 14.45 2.01 16.08
CA THR A 3 15.85 1.59 16.01
C THR A 3 16.37 1.51 14.57
N ARG A 4 15.54 1.04 13.62
CA ARG A 4 15.91 1.05 12.19
C ARG A 4 16.08 2.46 11.67
N LYS A 5 15.17 3.38 12.03
CA LYS A 5 15.27 4.80 11.65
C LYS A 5 16.60 5.39 12.12
N GLN A 6 16.94 5.20 13.40
CA GLN A 6 18.22 5.67 13.95
C GLN A 6 19.45 5.12 13.18
N PHE A 7 19.45 3.84 12.79
CA PHE A 7 20.55 3.31 11.97
C PHE A 7 20.62 3.97 10.59
N ARG A 8 19.47 4.16 9.93
CA ARG A 8 19.41 4.85 8.62
C ARG A 8 19.82 6.31 8.70
N ASP A 9 19.53 6.99 9.81
CA ASP A 9 19.96 8.37 10.03
C ASP A 9 21.50 8.49 10.08
N PHE A 10 22.20 7.39 10.43
CA PHE A 10 23.66 7.31 10.42
C PHE A 10 24.26 6.72 9.13
N ASP A 11 23.45 6.05 8.30
CA ASP A 11 23.83 5.41 7.04
C ASP A 11 23.14 6.10 5.85
N VAL A 12 23.60 7.33 5.57
CA VAL A 12 23.06 8.19 4.50
C VAL A 12 23.23 7.56 3.11
N ASP A 13 24.30 6.80 2.93
CA ASP A 13 24.66 6.14 1.67
C ASP A 13 23.97 4.77 1.49
N ALA A 14 23.17 4.32 2.46
CA ALA A 14 22.47 3.04 2.45
C ALA A 14 23.40 1.82 2.22
N ASN A 15 24.58 1.85 2.84
CA ASN A 15 25.56 0.77 2.74
C ASN A 15 25.30 -0.42 3.68
N GLU A 16 24.24 -0.35 4.51
CA GLU A 16 23.85 -1.37 5.49
C GLU A 16 24.85 -1.58 6.65
N TYR A 17 25.74 -0.62 6.87
CA TYR A 17 26.65 -0.63 8.00
C TYR A 17 26.74 0.73 8.70
N VAL A 18 27.08 0.68 9.99
CA VAL A 18 27.44 1.87 10.78
C VAL A 18 28.77 1.67 11.50
N TYR A 19 29.42 2.77 11.84
CA TYR A 19 30.65 2.77 12.64
C TYR A 19 30.37 2.48 14.12
N ASP A 20 31.39 2.08 14.86
CA ASP A 20 31.30 1.71 16.27
C ASP A 20 30.73 2.83 17.17
N TYR A 21 31.20 4.06 17.02
CA TYR A 21 30.70 5.20 17.77
C TYR A 21 29.23 5.50 17.46
N GLN A 22 28.79 5.26 16.22
CA GLN A 22 27.38 5.40 15.82
C GLN A 22 26.54 4.27 16.44
N PHE A 23 27.01 3.03 16.36
CA PHE A 23 26.34 1.86 16.94
C PHE A 23 26.07 2.04 18.44
N TYR A 24 27.05 2.53 19.21
CA TYR A 24 26.88 2.74 20.64
C TYR A 24 25.95 3.91 20.99
N ALA A 25 25.75 4.85 20.07
CA ALA A 25 24.79 5.94 20.22
C ALA A 25 23.33 5.51 19.98
N ILE A 26 23.10 4.38 19.29
CA ILE A 26 21.76 3.84 19.05
C ILE A 26 21.09 3.45 20.35
N LYS A 27 19.84 3.87 20.50
CA LYS A 27 18.92 3.39 21.54
C LYS A 27 18.10 2.21 21.02
N PHE A 28 18.38 1.02 21.53
CA PHE A 28 17.62 -0.20 21.28
C PHE A 28 16.33 -0.21 22.10
N TRP A 29 15.32 -0.92 21.58
CA TRP A 29 13.98 -1.00 22.20
C TRP A 29 13.99 -1.70 23.56
N PHE A 30 14.92 -2.63 23.80
CA PHE A 30 15.03 -3.38 25.06
C PHE A 30 15.77 -2.60 26.16
N GLU A 31 16.36 -1.43 25.86
CA GLU A 31 17.13 -0.69 26.87
C GLU A 31 16.27 -0.16 28.01
N SER A 32 14.98 0.07 27.75
CA SER A 32 14.00 0.47 28.78
C SER A 32 13.73 -0.62 29.81
N GLU A 33 14.10 -1.88 29.52
CA GLU A 33 13.94 -3.00 30.46
C GLU A 33 15.04 -3.02 31.53
N PHE A 34 16.07 -2.19 31.41
CA PHE A 34 17.21 -2.12 32.33
C PHE A 34 17.17 -0.82 33.14
N ASN A 35 17.27 -0.93 34.47
CA ASN A 35 17.45 0.22 35.34
C ASN A 35 18.90 0.71 35.26
N GLN A 36 19.12 1.82 34.56
CA GLN A 36 20.45 2.40 34.37
C GLN A 36 21.05 3.02 35.63
N GLU A 37 20.24 3.32 36.65
CA GLU A 37 20.72 3.79 37.96
C GLU A 37 21.36 2.64 38.76
N ASN A 38 20.97 1.40 38.47
CA ASN A 38 21.60 0.21 39.03
C ASN A 38 22.88 -0.12 38.24
N ALA A 39 24.03 0.04 38.89
CA ALA A 39 25.34 -0.23 38.28
C ALA A 39 25.46 -1.64 37.67
N GLN A 40 24.81 -2.66 38.26
CA GLN A 40 24.88 -4.02 37.72
C GLN A 40 24.09 -4.18 36.42
N GLU A 41 22.93 -3.55 36.32
CA GLU A 41 22.09 -3.60 35.11
C GLU A 41 22.67 -2.74 34.00
N ALA A 42 23.24 -1.57 34.32
CA ALA A 42 23.98 -0.75 33.38
C ALA A 42 25.19 -1.51 32.78
N LEU A 43 25.94 -2.26 33.61
CA LEU A 43 27.03 -3.11 33.13
C LEU A 43 26.52 -4.25 32.24
N ARG A 44 25.42 -4.91 32.61
CA ARG A 44 24.81 -5.96 31.77
C ARG A 44 24.41 -5.42 30.41
N LEU A 45 23.74 -4.27 30.37
CA LEU A 45 23.35 -3.62 29.11
C LEU A 45 24.57 -3.31 28.23
N ARG A 46 25.66 -2.82 28.83
CA ARG A 46 26.91 -2.56 28.10
C ARG A 46 27.51 -3.82 27.49
N GLU A 47 27.54 -4.92 28.25
CA GLU A 47 28.05 -6.20 27.74
C GLU A 47 27.13 -6.80 26.66
N ILE A 48 25.81 -6.63 26.76
CA ILE A 48 24.86 -7.00 25.68
C ILE A 48 25.16 -6.23 24.40
N LYS A 49 25.27 -4.89 24.46
CA LYS A 49 25.62 -4.08 23.28
C LYS A 49 26.97 -4.49 22.69
N LYS A 50 27.97 -4.75 23.54
CA LYS A 50 29.29 -5.22 23.10
C LYS A 50 29.25 -6.60 22.46
N LEU A 51 28.40 -7.51 22.95
CA LEU A 51 28.16 -8.80 22.33
C LEU A 51 27.52 -8.64 20.95
N LEU A 52 26.45 -7.84 20.85
CA LEU A 52 25.79 -7.55 19.58
C LEU A 52 26.77 -6.93 18.57
N PHE A 53 27.55 -5.93 18.98
CA PHE A 53 28.60 -5.35 18.15
C PHE A 53 29.54 -6.42 17.59
N LYS A 54 30.04 -7.32 18.45
CA LYS A 54 30.97 -8.38 18.05
C LYS A 54 30.35 -9.41 17.10
N LEU A 55 29.07 -9.77 17.29
CA LEU A 55 28.39 -10.76 16.47
C LEU A 55 28.16 -10.28 15.04
N PHE A 56 27.90 -8.98 14.86
CA PHE A 56 27.55 -8.40 13.56
C PHE A 56 28.65 -7.51 12.97
N LYS A 57 29.86 -7.58 13.53
CA LYS A 57 31.04 -6.85 13.06
C LYS A 57 31.48 -7.36 11.69
N ILE A 58 31.69 -6.43 10.74
CA ILE A 58 32.24 -6.74 9.40
C ILE A 58 33.74 -6.38 9.34
N SER A 59 34.13 -5.23 9.88
CA SER A 59 35.53 -4.74 9.93
C SER A 59 35.86 -4.24 11.34
N MET A 60 37.11 -3.82 11.59
CA MET A 60 37.59 -3.34 12.90
C MET A 60 36.63 -2.41 13.65
N ASP A 61 35.89 -1.58 12.92
CA ASP A 61 35.10 -0.45 13.38
C ASP A 61 33.68 -0.42 12.77
N ARG A 62 33.25 -1.42 11.98
CA ARG A 62 31.95 -1.43 11.29
C ARG A 62 31.08 -2.62 11.65
N VAL A 63 29.78 -2.40 11.73
CA VAL A 63 28.76 -3.41 12.03
C VAL A 63 27.69 -3.42 10.95
N ASN A 64 27.31 -4.61 10.48
CA ASN A 64 26.14 -4.80 9.61
C ASN A 64 24.87 -4.67 10.46
N TYR A 65 24.19 -3.52 10.39
CA TYR A 65 22.99 -3.32 11.19
C TYR A 65 21.76 -4.01 10.57
N THR A 66 21.74 -4.25 9.25
CA THR A 66 20.65 -4.97 8.58
C THR A 66 20.58 -6.42 9.07
N ALA A 67 21.70 -7.14 9.06
CA ALA A 67 21.81 -8.50 9.58
C ALA A 67 21.48 -8.59 11.08
N LEU A 68 21.90 -7.58 11.86
CA LEU A 68 21.55 -7.45 13.27
C LEU A 68 20.03 -7.38 13.44
N LEU A 69 19.37 -6.45 12.75
CA LEU A 69 17.93 -6.24 12.87
C LEU A 69 17.13 -7.46 12.39
N LEU A 70 17.54 -8.09 11.28
CA LEU A 70 16.92 -9.32 10.76
C LEU A 70 17.04 -10.50 11.74
N THR A 71 18.11 -10.56 12.54
CA THR A 71 18.25 -11.61 13.56
C THR A 71 17.14 -11.53 14.63
N PHE A 72 16.64 -10.34 14.92
CA PHE A 72 15.50 -10.14 15.83
C PHE A 72 14.13 -10.38 15.18
N CYS A 73 14.09 -10.61 13.87
CA CYS A 73 12.86 -11.04 13.20
C CYS A 73 12.58 -12.53 13.40
N LYS A 74 13.54 -13.34 13.87
CA LYS A 74 13.32 -14.76 14.15
C LYS A 74 12.17 -14.99 15.13
N ASN A 75 11.36 -16.01 14.87
CA ASN A 75 10.19 -16.35 15.65
C ASN A 75 10.01 -17.88 15.71
N SER A 76 9.24 -18.38 16.68
CA SER A 76 8.87 -19.81 16.75
C SER A 76 8.09 -20.25 15.52
N GLU A 77 7.26 -19.35 14.99
CA GLU A 77 6.51 -19.54 13.76
C GLU A 77 7.20 -18.81 12.62
N GLY A 78 7.70 -19.55 11.63
CA GLY A 78 8.54 -19.01 10.56
C GLY A 78 7.86 -17.90 9.73
N TYR A 79 6.56 -18.05 9.44
CA TYR A 79 5.79 -17.04 8.71
C TYR A 79 5.63 -15.72 9.50
N LEU A 80 5.52 -15.77 10.83
CA LEU A 80 5.55 -14.56 11.67
C LEU A 80 6.93 -13.91 11.65
N GLY A 81 8.00 -14.71 11.53
CA GLY A 81 9.35 -14.19 11.35
C GLY A 81 9.52 -13.47 10.01
N LEU A 82 8.96 -14.05 8.93
CA LEU A 82 8.87 -13.41 7.62
C LEU A 82 8.08 -12.09 7.68
N ALA A 83 6.92 -12.08 8.34
CA ALA A 83 6.12 -10.87 8.50
C ALA A 83 6.91 -9.75 9.21
N LYS A 84 7.67 -10.09 10.26
CA LYS A 84 8.57 -9.15 10.95
C LYS A 84 9.68 -8.64 10.03
N ALA A 85 10.29 -9.52 9.23
CA ALA A 85 11.36 -9.15 8.30
C ALA A 85 10.85 -8.24 7.16
N LEU A 86 9.66 -8.51 6.63
CA LEU A 86 8.99 -7.65 5.65
C LEU A 86 8.66 -6.29 6.26
N ALA A 87 8.09 -6.25 7.46
CA ALA A 87 7.78 -5.00 8.16
C ALA A 87 9.03 -4.17 8.46
N LEU A 88 10.13 -4.84 8.83
CA LEU A 88 11.42 -4.19 9.02
C LEU A 88 11.92 -3.56 7.71
N SER A 89 11.87 -4.31 6.61
CA SER A 89 12.42 -3.89 5.31
C SER A 89 11.60 -2.78 4.67
N LEU A 90 10.28 -2.89 4.71
CA LEU A 90 9.35 -1.87 4.22
C LEU A 90 9.29 -0.65 5.13
N GLY A 91 9.68 -0.79 6.41
CA GLY A 91 9.59 0.29 7.40
C GLY A 91 8.16 0.63 7.82
N LYS A 92 7.17 -0.16 7.39
CA LYS A 92 5.75 -0.08 7.74
C LYS A 92 5.24 -1.44 8.20
N VAL A 93 4.19 -1.47 9.01
CA VAL A 93 3.69 -2.74 9.57
C VAL A 93 2.96 -3.47 8.45
N VAL A 94 3.21 -4.76 8.27
CA VAL A 94 2.52 -5.53 7.23
C VAL A 94 1.18 -6.08 7.74
N CYS A 95 0.20 -6.19 6.84
CA CYS A 95 -1.07 -6.86 7.14
C CYS A 95 -0.89 -8.37 7.05
N TRP A 96 -0.72 -9.02 8.21
CA TRP A 96 -0.64 -10.49 8.31
C TRP A 96 -1.91 -11.11 8.91
N ASP A 97 -2.80 -10.29 9.47
CA ASP A 97 -4.06 -10.73 10.08
C ASP A 97 -5.13 -10.99 9.01
N ILE A 98 -5.74 -12.19 9.06
CA ILE A 98 -6.73 -12.63 8.07
C ILE A 98 -8.01 -11.80 8.16
N GLU A 99 -8.48 -11.45 9.34
CA GLU A 99 -9.75 -10.73 9.51
C GLU A 99 -9.63 -9.27 9.04
N ILE A 100 -8.54 -8.61 9.41
CA ILE A 100 -8.24 -7.25 8.94
C ILE A 100 -8.04 -7.25 7.43
N GLY A 101 -7.29 -8.23 6.91
CA GLY A 101 -7.06 -8.38 5.49
C GLY A 101 -8.35 -8.62 4.68
N LYS A 102 -9.25 -9.47 5.18
CA LYS A 102 -10.55 -9.72 4.53
C LYS A 102 -11.43 -8.48 4.49
N LYS A 103 -11.48 -7.70 5.59
CA LYS A 103 -12.20 -6.42 5.62
C LYS A 103 -11.67 -5.47 4.56
N PHE A 104 -10.35 -5.37 4.44
CA PHE A 104 -9.69 -4.59 3.40
C PHE A 104 -10.08 -5.06 1.99
N SER A 105 -10.02 -6.37 1.71
CA SER A 105 -10.44 -6.91 0.41
C SER A 105 -11.91 -6.62 0.10
N THR A 106 -12.81 -6.69 1.07
CA THR A 106 -14.23 -6.34 0.88
C THR A 106 -14.40 -4.87 0.50
N ILE A 107 -13.67 -3.97 1.16
CA ILE A 107 -13.70 -2.53 0.84
C ILE A 107 -13.18 -2.30 -0.59
N LEU A 108 -12.11 -2.99 -1.01
CA LEU A 108 -11.60 -2.89 -2.37
C LEU A 108 -12.64 -3.33 -3.41
N ARG A 109 -13.33 -4.45 -3.18
CA ARG A 109 -14.41 -4.92 -4.06
C ARG A 109 -15.52 -3.89 -4.19
N GLN A 110 -15.94 -3.33 -3.06
CA GLN A 110 -17.01 -2.34 -3.04
C GLN A 110 -16.63 -1.12 -3.88
N ARG A 111 -15.41 -0.61 -3.72
CA ARG A 111 -14.91 0.51 -4.53
C ARG A 111 -14.84 0.19 -6.03
N GLN A 112 -14.40 -1.02 -6.40
CA GLN A 112 -14.39 -1.43 -7.81
C GLN A 112 -15.80 -1.46 -8.40
N LEU A 113 -16.78 -1.95 -7.64
CA LEU A 113 -18.19 -1.97 -8.06
C LEU A 113 -18.75 -0.55 -8.22
N GLU A 114 -18.47 0.34 -7.27
CA GLU A 114 -18.85 1.76 -7.35
C GLU A 114 -18.25 2.43 -8.59
N GLN A 115 -16.97 2.22 -8.86
CA GLN A 115 -16.30 2.76 -10.05
C GLN A 115 -16.89 2.22 -11.37
N LEU A 116 -17.27 0.94 -11.41
CA LEU A 116 -17.93 0.36 -12.57
C LEU A 116 -19.33 0.93 -12.77
N GLN A 117 -20.09 1.10 -11.68
CA GLN A 117 -21.41 1.73 -11.72
C GLN A 117 -21.33 3.19 -12.21
N ASP A 118 -20.34 3.94 -11.75
CA ASP A 118 -20.10 5.30 -12.20
C ASP A 118 -19.74 5.36 -13.69
N LYS A 119 -18.90 4.46 -14.18
CA LYS A 119 -18.58 4.37 -15.62
C LYS A 119 -19.83 4.07 -16.46
N ILE A 120 -20.63 3.09 -16.05
CA ILE A 120 -21.88 2.74 -16.75
C ILE A 120 -22.87 3.91 -16.74
N ARG A 121 -22.98 4.62 -15.61
CA ARG A 121 -23.85 5.81 -15.50
C ARG A 121 -23.42 6.90 -16.48
N LEU A 122 -22.12 7.20 -16.55
CA LEU A 122 -21.59 8.19 -17.48
C LEU A 122 -21.84 7.80 -18.94
N GLU A 123 -21.62 6.54 -19.32
CA GLU A 123 -21.90 6.04 -20.68
C GLU A 123 -23.38 6.16 -21.05
N LEU A 124 -24.30 5.86 -20.11
CA LEU A 124 -25.74 6.02 -20.33
C LEU A 124 -26.14 7.49 -20.49
N GLU A 125 -25.57 8.40 -19.70
CA GLU A 125 -25.80 9.84 -19.84
C GLU A 125 -25.27 10.39 -21.17
N GLU A 126 -24.10 9.91 -21.62
CA GLU A 126 -23.57 10.25 -22.94
C GLU A 126 -24.47 9.74 -24.07
N ALA A 127 -24.94 8.49 -24.00
CA ALA A 127 -25.86 7.93 -24.98
C ALA A 127 -27.19 8.71 -25.06
N ALA A 128 -27.77 9.08 -23.91
CA ALA A 128 -28.99 9.86 -23.86
C ALA A 128 -28.80 11.28 -24.45
N LYS A 129 -27.64 11.90 -24.24
CA LYS A 129 -27.33 13.19 -24.88
C LYS A 129 -27.27 13.07 -26.40
N VAL A 130 -26.67 12.00 -26.93
CA VAL A 130 -26.63 11.75 -28.38
C VAL A 130 -28.05 11.63 -28.94
N GLU A 131 -28.93 10.87 -28.27
CA GLU A 131 -30.33 10.73 -28.68
C GLU A 131 -31.06 12.09 -28.73
N THR A 132 -30.90 12.92 -27.70
CA THR A 132 -31.51 14.27 -27.71
C THR A 132 -30.97 15.18 -28.80
N VAL A 133 -29.70 15.03 -29.19
CA VAL A 133 -29.11 15.80 -30.29
C VAL A 133 -29.70 15.36 -31.62
N ASP A 134 -29.89 14.05 -31.81
CA ASP A 134 -30.52 13.51 -33.01
C ASP A 134 -31.97 14.02 -33.15
N GLU A 135 -32.74 14.05 -32.07
CA GLU A 135 -34.10 14.63 -32.07
C GLU A 135 -34.11 16.12 -32.47
N VAL A 136 -33.19 16.93 -31.92
CA VAL A 136 -33.08 18.36 -32.27
C VAL A 136 -32.66 18.56 -33.72
N ILE A 137 -31.79 17.69 -34.25
CA ILE A 137 -31.38 17.74 -35.66
C ILE A 137 -32.56 17.41 -36.57
N ASP A 138 -33.35 16.39 -36.24
CA ASP A 138 -34.54 16.01 -37.00
C ASP A 138 -35.57 17.15 -37.02
N ASP A 139 -35.82 17.79 -35.87
CA ASP A 139 -36.67 18.98 -35.79
C ASP A 139 -36.14 20.14 -36.66
N LEU A 140 -34.83 20.36 -36.68
CA LEU A 140 -34.19 21.39 -37.51
C LEU A 140 -34.32 21.09 -39.00
N ILE A 141 -34.18 19.82 -39.40
CA ILE A 141 -34.38 19.37 -40.77
C ILE A 141 -35.84 19.61 -41.16
N ASP A 142 -36.80 19.24 -40.31
CA ASP A 142 -38.23 19.42 -40.58
C ASP A 142 -38.60 20.90 -40.73
N VAL A 143 -38.11 21.77 -39.85
CA VAL A 143 -38.30 23.23 -39.96
C VAL A 143 -37.68 23.76 -41.26
N THR A 144 -36.47 23.30 -41.61
CA THR A 144 -35.76 23.76 -42.81
C THR A 144 -36.47 23.31 -44.09
N VAL A 145 -36.89 22.04 -44.16
CA VAL A 145 -37.65 21.48 -45.27
C VAL A 145 -38.96 22.24 -45.43
N HIS A 146 -39.70 22.47 -44.33
CA HIS A 146 -40.93 23.25 -44.39
C HIS A 146 -40.70 24.68 -44.88
N GLN A 147 -39.64 25.34 -44.42
CA GLN A 147 -39.31 26.69 -44.90
C GLN A 147 -38.93 26.68 -46.37
N CYS A 148 -38.19 25.68 -46.85
CA CYS A 148 -37.75 25.61 -48.25
C CYS A 148 -38.85 25.16 -49.22
N ASP A 149 -39.80 24.31 -48.80
CA ASP A 149 -40.95 23.89 -49.62
C ASP A 149 -41.98 25.01 -49.84
N SER A 150 -41.93 26.08 -49.03
CA SER A 150 -42.83 27.24 -49.14
C SER A 150 -42.20 28.49 -49.76
N VAL A 151 -40.98 28.42 -50.30
CA VAL A 151 -40.36 29.59 -50.95
C VAL A 151 -40.85 29.72 -52.40
N CYS A 152 -41.87 30.57 -52.59
CA CYS A 152 -41.95 31.38 -53.81
C CYS A 152 -40.94 32.54 -53.65
N LEU A 153 -39.99 32.64 -54.59
CA LEU A 153 -39.00 33.73 -54.60
C LEU A 153 -39.71 35.07 -54.85
N GLU A 154 -39.97 35.83 -53.79
CA GLU A 154 -40.25 37.27 -53.89
C GLU A 154 -39.17 38.08 -53.15
N SER A 155 -38.72 39.12 -53.84
CA SER A 155 -37.58 39.94 -53.50
C SER A 155 -37.86 40.97 -52.39
N TYR A 156 -36.95 41.05 -51.42
CA TYR A 156 -36.55 42.23 -50.61
C TYR A 156 -37.59 42.96 -49.70
N HIS A 157 -37.39 42.94 -48.36
CA HIS A 157 -37.07 44.09 -47.47
C HIS A 157 -37.21 43.81 -45.95
N SER A 158 -36.18 44.24 -45.19
CA SER A 158 -36.16 44.95 -43.89
C SER A 158 -36.62 44.32 -42.54
N ASP A 159 -35.68 44.46 -41.57
CA ASP A 159 -35.83 44.74 -40.11
C ASP A 159 -36.04 43.62 -39.06
N LYS A 160 -35.05 43.55 -38.13
CA LYS A 160 -35.09 43.54 -36.62
C LYS A 160 -36.01 42.50 -35.92
N THR A 161 -35.70 41.82 -34.79
CA THR A 161 -34.78 41.98 -33.63
C THR A 161 -35.03 40.84 -32.60
N HIS A 162 -34.03 40.55 -31.75
CA HIS A 162 -34.06 40.07 -30.33
C HIS A 162 -34.60 38.69 -29.90
N THR A 163 -33.77 37.95 -29.12
CA THR A 163 -34.06 37.22 -27.86
C THR A 163 -32.70 36.94 -27.16
N ALA A 164 -32.39 37.33 -25.91
CA ALA A 164 -32.94 37.07 -24.56
C ALA A 164 -32.39 35.77 -23.92
N GLU A 165 -31.81 35.95 -22.73
CA GLU A 165 -31.09 35.03 -21.84
C GLU A 165 -32.00 34.00 -21.14
N GLU A 166 -31.46 32.86 -20.70
CA GLU A 166 -32.03 32.04 -19.62
C GLU A 166 -30.97 31.53 -18.63
N ASP A 167 -31.48 31.25 -17.42
CA ASP A 167 -30.93 31.49 -16.09
C ASP A 167 -30.51 30.16 -15.41
N ILE A 168 -29.52 30.22 -14.52
CA ILE A 168 -28.92 29.06 -13.83
C ILE A 168 -29.62 28.84 -12.48
N GLY A 169 -30.36 27.74 -12.35
CA GLY A 169 -31.03 27.33 -11.11
C GLY A 169 -30.30 26.20 -10.36
N ASN A 170 -29.88 26.50 -9.13
CA ASN A 170 -29.17 25.65 -8.16
C ASN A 170 -29.83 24.28 -7.87
N LYS A 171 -29.00 23.22 -7.72
CA LYS A 171 -29.37 21.96 -7.06
C LYS A 171 -28.74 21.91 -5.66
N GLU A 172 -29.58 21.71 -4.65
CA GLU A 172 -29.16 21.40 -3.27
C GLU A 172 -28.59 19.99 -3.18
N GLU A 173 -27.45 19.84 -2.50
CA GLU A 173 -26.81 18.56 -2.19
C GLU A 173 -27.63 17.79 -1.14
N VAL A 174 -28.02 16.57 -1.49
CA VAL A 174 -28.61 15.60 -0.55
C VAL A 174 -27.45 14.80 0.06
N VAL A 175 -27.21 14.99 1.36
CA VAL A 175 -26.21 14.23 2.12
C VAL A 175 -26.76 12.82 2.41
N ASP A 176 -25.99 11.81 2.00
CA ASP A 176 -26.30 10.38 2.17
C ASP A 176 -26.29 9.97 3.67
N PRO A 177 -27.41 9.46 4.22
CA PRO A 177 -27.51 8.98 5.59
C PRO A 177 -26.51 7.86 5.96
N GLU A 178 -26.00 7.13 4.96
CA GLU A 178 -25.09 5.98 5.17
C GLU A 178 -23.66 6.44 5.54
N LEU A 179 -23.22 7.60 5.05
CA LEU A 179 -21.95 8.23 5.43
C LEU A 179 -21.94 8.67 6.91
N ALA A 180 -23.06 9.20 7.40
CA ALA A 180 -23.19 9.65 8.79
C ALA A 180 -23.16 8.49 9.80
N TYR A 181 -23.55 7.28 9.38
CA TYR A 181 -23.47 6.09 10.22
C TYR A 181 -22.01 5.59 10.36
N LEU A 182 -21.23 5.65 9.27
CA LEU A 182 -19.82 5.28 9.27
C LEU A 182 -18.95 6.23 10.10
N GLU A 183 -19.17 7.54 10.04
CA GLU A 183 -18.44 8.51 10.87
C GLU A 183 -18.65 8.29 12.38
N ASN A 184 -19.86 7.90 12.79
CA ASN A 184 -20.15 7.64 14.19
C ASN A 184 -19.49 6.35 14.71
N LEU A 185 -19.38 5.32 13.86
CA LEU A 185 -18.67 4.08 14.19
C LEU A 185 -17.15 4.30 14.33
N MET A 186 -16.59 5.21 13.53
CA MET A 186 -15.17 5.58 13.57
C MET A 186 -14.80 6.28 14.90
N LYS A 187 -15.63 7.19 15.38
CA LYS A 187 -15.43 7.88 16.68
C LYS A 187 -15.48 6.93 17.88
N GLU A 188 -16.22 5.83 17.78
CA GLU A 188 -16.31 4.85 18.87
C GLU A 188 -15.05 3.97 18.95
N TYR A 189 -14.38 3.73 17.82
CA TYR A 189 -13.19 2.85 17.73
C TYR A 189 -11.85 3.55 18.05
N GLU A 190 -11.70 4.83 17.72
CA GLU A 190 -10.49 5.63 18.03
C GLU A 190 -10.17 5.69 19.52
N ASN A 191 -11.18 5.55 20.38
CA ASN A 191 -11.01 5.59 21.83
C ASN A 191 -10.41 4.31 22.44
N SER A 192 -10.23 3.22 21.67
CA SER A 192 -9.85 1.92 22.24
C SER A 192 -8.35 1.59 22.22
N TYR A 193 -7.55 2.12 21.28
CA TYR A 193 -6.11 1.81 21.20
C TYR A 193 -5.28 2.94 20.57
N HIS A 194 -5.01 4.01 21.33
CA HIS A 194 -3.99 4.98 20.95
C HIS A 194 -2.58 4.41 21.21
N LEU A 195 -1.87 4.05 20.14
CA LEU A 195 -0.41 4.27 20.08
C LEU A 195 -0.16 5.48 19.17
N PRO A 196 0.68 6.44 19.59
CA PRO A 196 0.98 7.60 18.75
C PRO A 196 1.88 7.17 17.59
N CYS A 197 1.32 7.22 16.39
CA CYS A 197 2.07 7.10 15.14
C CYS A 197 2.50 8.51 14.72
N GLU A 198 3.70 8.93 15.14
CA GLU A 198 4.27 10.22 14.74
C GLU A 198 4.92 10.15 13.35
N GLU A 199 4.50 11.09 12.51
CA GLU A 199 5.10 11.69 11.31
C GLU A 199 5.80 10.77 10.30
N GLU A 200 5.15 10.69 9.12
CA GLU A 200 5.63 10.04 7.92
C GLU A 200 6.97 10.60 7.43
N PRO A 201 8.01 9.77 7.25
CA PRO A 201 9.09 10.11 6.34
C PRO A 201 8.62 9.78 4.91
N GLN A 202 8.38 10.82 4.12
CA GLN A 202 8.61 10.76 2.67
C GLN A 202 10.03 10.21 2.44
N PHE A 203 10.25 9.43 1.38
CA PHE A 203 11.51 8.77 0.95
C PHE A 203 11.55 7.23 1.05
N PHE A 204 10.85 6.61 0.09
CA PHE A 204 11.32 5.46 -0.70
C PHE A 204 10.60 5.48 -2.06
N LEU A 205 10.85 6.50 -2.87
CA LEU A 205 10.58 6.48 -4.32
C LEU A 205 11.78 7.15 -4.98
N GLN A 206 12.83 6.36 -5.23
CA GLN A 206 13.88 6.78 -6.15
C GLN A 206 13.35 6.51 -7.57
N GLU A 207 13.41 7.53 -8.40
CA GLU A 207 12.67 7.78 -9.65
C GLU A 207 12.99 6.83 -10.82
N GLU A 208 12.78 5.52 -10.71
CA GLU A 208 12.94 4.59 -11.85
C GLU A 208 11.72 3.70 -12.18
N PHE A 209 10.57 3.88 -11.53
CA PHE A 209 9.33 3.14 -11.86
C PHE A 209 8.09 4.06 -11.94
N ALA A 210 8.18 5.17 -12.66
CA ALA A 210 7.06 6.10 -12.84
C ALA A 210 5.92 5.61 -13.78
N ASN A 211 5.93 4.36 -14.25
CA ASN A 211 4.95 3.87 -15.23
C ASN A 211 4.24 2.55 -14.82
N VAL A 212 4.21 2.19 -13.54
CA VAL A 212 3.31 1.14 -13.05
C VAL A 212 2.39 1.80 -12.04
N GLU A 213 1.12 1.94 -12.37
CA GLU A 213 0.08 2.35 -11.42
C GLU A 213 0.06 1.35 -10.26
N ILE A 214 0.71 1.72 -9.15
CA ILE A 214 0.63 0.96 -7.90
C ILE A 214 -0.78 1.18 -7.37
N GLY A 215 -1.54 0.08 -7.31
CA GLY A 215 -2.92 0.07 -6.85
C GLY A 215 -3.10 0.87 -5.56
N TYR A 216 -4.06 1.78 -5.60
CA TYR A 216 -4.43 2.69 -4.51
C TYR A 216 -4.43 1.97 -3.15
N GLU A 217 -3.75 2.53 -2.15
CA GLU A 217 -3.87 2.13 -0.74
C GLU A 217 -5.08 2.88 -0.13
N PRO A 218 -6.15 2.19 0.31
CA PRO A 218 -7.23 2.81 1.07
C PRO A 218 -6.74 3.48 2.37
N GLU A 219 -7.03 4.77 2.54
CA GLU A 219 -6.68 5.61 3.71
C GLU A 219 -7.32 5.18 5.06
N PHE A 220 -8.01 4.04 5.16
CA PHE A 220 -8.93 3.74 6.28
C PHE A 220 -8.42 2.77 7.35
N TYR A 221 -7.14 2.44 7.38
CA TYR A 221 -6.52 1.67 8.47
C TYR A 221 -5.11 2.19 8.74
N PRO A 222 -4.63 2.24 10.00
CA PRO A 222 -3.33 2.86 10.30
C PRO A 222 -2.21 2.16 9.51
N SER A 223 -1.66 2.87 8.52
CA SER A 223 -0.47 2.62 7.66
C SER A 223 0.08 1.19 7.54
N LYS A 224 -0.81 0.19 7.35
CA LYS A 224 -0.36 -1.18 7.07
C LYS A 224 -0.08 -1.36 5.58
N VAL A 225 0.92 -2.16 5.26
CA VAL A 225 1.18 -2.60 3.88
C VAL A 225 0.34 -3.84 3.60
N TYR A 226 -0.57 -3.72 2.63
CA TYR A 226 -1.53 -4.76 2.26
C TYR A 226 -1.12 -5.54 1.02
N TYR A 227 -0.27 -4.99 0.18
CA TYR A 227 0.21 -5.61 -1.05
C TYR A 227 1.63 -6.13 -0.88
N LEU A 228 1.92 -7.29 -1.47
CA LEU A 228 3.26 -7.87 -1.48
C LEU A 228 3.80 -7.85 -2.89
N SER A 229 5.00 -7.27 -3.08
CA SER A 229 5.78 -7.41 -4.32
C SER A 229 6.70 -8.63 -4.24
N LEU A 230 6.82 -9.35 -5.35
CA LEU A 230 7.72 -10.49 -5.47
C LEU A 230 9.18 -10.10 -5.22
N ASP A 231 9.62 -8.95 -5.74
CA ASP A 231 11.01 -8.50 -5.58
C ASP A 231 11.33 -8.19 -4.11
N VAL A 232 10.38 -7.57 -3.40
CA VAL A 232 10.52 -7.33 -1.96
C VAL A 232 10.57 -8.66 -1.21
N LEU A 233 9.66 -9.59 -1.51
CA LEU A 233 9.64 -10.91 -0.90
C LEU A 233 10.98 -11.63 -1.07
N LEU A 234 11.46 -11.75 -2.30
CA LEU A 234 12.70 -12.44 -2.61
C LEU A 234 13.91 -11.74 -1.96
N THR A 235 14.00 -10.41 -2.04
CA THR A 235 15.10 -9.66 -1.42
C THR A 235 15.15 -9.90 0.08
N VAL A 236 14.01 -9.81 0.76
CA VAL A 236 13.92 -9.99 2.21
C VAL A 236 14.27 -11.42 2.61
N VAL A 237 13.73 -12.42 1.93
CA VAL A 237 14.03 -13.83 2.23
C VAL A 237 15.51 -14.13 2.00
N MET A 238 16.07 -13.68 0.88
CA MET A 238 17.47 -13.94 0.54
C MET A 238 18.43 -13.24 1.50
N ALA A 239 18.07 -12.08 2.04
CA ALA A 239 18.85 -11.37 3.06
C ALA A 239 18.72 -11.98 4.47
N ALA A 240 17.55 -12.55 4.80
CA ALA A 240 17.27 -13.09 6.13
C ALA A 240 17.76 -14.53 6.34
N MET A 241 17.95 -15.28 5.26
CA MET A 241 18.19 -16.72 5.31
C MET A 241 19.69 -17.06 5.26
N PRO A 242 20.14 -18.07 6.02
CA PRO A 242 21.49 -18.61 5.86
C PRO A 242 21.70 -19.15 4.43
N TRP A 243 22.91 -19.02 3.90
CA TRP A 243 23.21 -19.48 2.54
C TRP A 243 22.91 -20.97 2.36
N GLU A 244 23.04 -21.79 3.42
CA GLU A 244 22.70 -23.22 3.39
C GLU A 244 21.21 -23.46 3.14
N ALA A 245 20.33 -22.65 3.72
CA ALA A 245 18.88 -22.79 3.54
C ALA A 245 18.44 -22.35 2.13
N VAL A 246 19.14 -21.36 1.57
CA VAL A 246 18.89 -20.87 0.21
C VAL A 246 19.44 -21.82 -0.85
N SER A 247 20.59 -22.45 -0.59
CA SER A 247 21.31 -23.30 -1.54
C SER A 247 20.88 -24.76 -1.53
N LYS A 248 20.20 -25.22 -0.47
CA LYS A 248 19.61 -26.56 -0.43
C LYS A 248 18.37 -26.61 -1.32
N ASN A 249 18.51 -27.30 -2.46
CA ASN A 249 17.36 -27.73 -3.24
C ASN A 249 16.64 -28.84 -2.45
N ASN A 250 15.44 -28.56 -1.98
CA ASN A 250 14.54 -29.62 -1.52
C ASN A 250 13.93 -30.23 -2.78
N ASP A 251 14.27 -31.48 -3.09
CA ASP A 251 13.54 -32.28 -4.08
C ASP A 251 13.42 -31.60 -5.46
N GLU A 252 14.56 -31.26 -6.07
CA GLU A 252 14.70 -30.68 -7.43
C GLU A 252 14.29 -29.21 -7.62
N VAL A 253 13.59 -28.59 -6.65
CA VAL A 253 13.12 -27.20 -6.73
C VAL A 253 13.85 -26.31 -5.72
N SER A 254 14.34 -25.15 -6.18
CA SER A 254 14.99 -24.17 -5.30
C SER A 254 13.95 -23.42 -4.44
N LEU A 255 14.35 -22.95 -3.25
CA LEU A 255 13.49 -22.12 -2.38
C LEU A 255 12.91 -20.92 -3.14
N ARG A 256 13.73 -20.30 -4.00
CA ARG A 256 13.32 -19.20 -4.86
C ARG A 256 12.18 -19.58 -5.80
N GLN A 257 12.32 -20.69 -6.54
CA GLN A 257 11.28 -21.17 -7.45
C GLN A 257 9.99 -21.49 -6.70
N LEU A 258 10.11 -22.13 -5.54
CA LEU A 258 8.95 -22.48 -4.73
C LEU A 258 8.20 -21.23 -4.22
N LEU A 259 8.93 -20.18 -3.83
CA LEU A 259 8.33 -18.89 -3.46
C LEU A 259 7.71 -18.19 -4.67
N GLU A 260 8.36 -18.19 -5.84
CA GLU A 260 7.82 -17.61 -7.07
C GLU A 260 6.52 -18.32 -7.51
N GLU A 261 6.49 -19.65 -7.48
CA GLU A 261 5.30 -20.44 -7.77
C GLU A 261 4.17 -20.16 -6.79
N THR A 262 4.48 -20.11 -5.50
CA THR A 262 3.49 -19.82 -4.45
C THR A 262 2.95 -18.39 -4.59
N TYR A 263 3.82 -17.42 -4.85
CA TYR A 263 3.43 -16.04 -5.11
C TYR A 263 2.51 -15.94 -6.32
N ASN A 264 2.84 -16.61 -7.43
CA ASN A 264 1.99 -16.62 -8.62
C ASN A 264 0.63 -17.27 -8.39
N LYS A 265 0.54 -18.31 -7.54
CA LYS A 265 -0.73 -18.91 -7.11
C LYS A 265 -1.56 -17.99 -6.22
N CYS A 266 -0.92 -17.09 -5.49
CA CYS A 266 -1.58 -16.09 -4.64
C CYS A 266 -1.96 -14.80 -5.38
N LYS A 267 -1.69 -14.70 -6.69
CA LYS A 267 -2.14 -13.55 -7.49
C LYS A 267 -3.66 -13.54 -7.55
N ASN A 268 -4.23 -12.41 -7.19
CA ASN A 268 -5.67 -12.25 -7.18
C ASN A 268 -6.15 -11.65 -8.51
N GLU A 269 -6.81 -12.45 -9.34
CA GLU A 269 -7.34 -12.01 -10.64
C GLU A 269 -8.39 -10.89 -10.51
N GLU A 270 -9.10 -10.81 -9.38
CA GLU A 270 -10.07 -9.75 -9.08
C GLU A 270 -9.39 -8.38 -8.90
N PHE A 271 -8.12 -8.37 -8.50
CA PHE A 271 -7.35 -7.17 -8.21
C PHE A 271 -6.11 -7.09 -9.10
N GLU A 272 -6.27 -7.29 -10.41
CA GLU A 272 -5.20 -7.10 -11.42
C GLU A 272 -3.95 -7.96 -11.20
N GLY A 273 -4.11 -9.11 -10.55
CA GLY A 273 -3.02 -10.04 -10.27
C GLY A 273 -2.09 -9.57 -9.14
N VAL A 274 -2.51 -8.63 -8.29
CA VAL A 274 -1.76 -8.28 -7.07
C VAL A 274 -1.84 -9.42 -6.05
N VAL A 275 -0.82 -9.50 -5.19
CA VAL A 275 -0.78 -10.47 -4.09
C VAL A 275 -1.06 -9.74 -2.78
N LEU A 276 -2.10 -10.18 -2.07
CA LEU A 276 -2.45 -9.62 -0.77
C LEU A 276 -1.59 -10.26 0.32
N MET A 277 -0.98 -9.41 1.14
CA MET A 277 -0.02 -9.76 2.18
C MET A 277 -0.61 -10.80 3.17
N HIS A 278 -1.85 -10.59 3.59
CA HIS A 278 -2.53 -11.48 4.52
C HIS A 278 -2.87 -12.84 3.88
N GLU A 279 -3.17 -12.89 2.59
CA GLU A 279 -3.45 -14.16 1.89
C GLU A 279 -2.16 -14.96 1.70
N PHE A 280 -1.08 -14.28 1.30
CA PHE A 280 0.21 -14.92 1.10
C PHE A 280 0.81 -15.44 2.41
N LEU A 281 0.88 -14.62 3.46
CA LEU A 281 1.48 -15.02 4.74
C LEU A 281 0.71 -16.14 5.45
N ASN A 282 -0.59 -16.27 5.17
CA ASN A 282 -1.43 -17.32 5.74
C ASN A 282 -1.61 -18.53 4.80
N ASN A 283 -0.96 -18.53 3.64
CA ASN A 283 -0.97 -19.67 2.73
C ASN A 283 -0.27 -20.88 3.36
N GLU A 284 -0.88 -22.06 3.28
CA GLU A 284 -0.35 -23.27 3.90
C GLU A 284 1.01 -23.68 3.31
N THR A 285 1.22 -23.51 2.01
CA THR A 285 2.53 -23.75 1.37
C THR A 285 3.60 -22.82 1.94
N VAL A 286 3.29 -21.54 2.18
CA VAL A 286 4.22 -20.61 2.82
C VAL A 286 4.56 -21.06 4.24
N LYS A 287 3.56 -21.44 5.04
CA LYS A 287 3.81 -21.96 6.40
C LYS A 287 4.73 -23.18 6.36
N GLU A 288 4.43 -24.15 5.50
CA GLU A 288 5.25 -25.36 5.35
C GLU A 288 6.69 -25.06 4.93
N ILE A 289 6.91 -24.10 4.03
CA ILE A 289 8.25 -23.68 3.60
C ILE A 289 9.06 -23.20 4.80
N PHE A 290 8.48 -22.30 5.60
CA PHE A 290 9.19 -21.64 6.70
C PHE A 290 9.17 -22.44 8.01
N GLU A 291 8.41 -23.52 8.12
CA GLU A 291 8.49 -24.48 9.23
C GLU A 291 9.60 -25.52 9.03
N ARG A 292 9.97 -25.81 7.78
CA ARG A 292 11.00 -26.81 7.44
C ARG A 292 12.43 -26.27 7.53
N ILE A 293 12.61 -24.97 7.79
CA ILE A 293 13.89 -24.27 7.77
C ILE A 293 14.25 -23.75 9.17
#